data_AF-M5BZZ0-F1
#
_entry.id   AF-M5BZZ0-F1
#
_cell.length_a   1.000
_cell.length_b   1.000
_cell.length_c   1.000
_cell.angle_alpha   90.00
_cell.angle_beta   90.00
_cell.angle_gamma   90.00
#
_symmetry.space_group_name_H-M   'P 1'
#
loop_
_entity.id
_entity.type
_entity.pdbx_description
1 polymer ?
#
loop_
_entity_poly.entity_id
_entity_poly.type
_entity_poly.pdbx_seq_one_letter_code
_entity_poly.pdbx_strand_id
1 'polypeptide(L)'
;MVRKFSQLQFSTGQPRRSFRKRAVPDWDHTHFMTYAAKVAACLRHVIFADQVVYGFDYMEDVLDLLEEHITDNIVRIGSELYRQVVGIPQGSVLSTLLCAIFYGDLERTKLVFTADPGNVLLRFVDDYLFITTDVTAARKFLSIMHQGHPEYGCIIAEEKTLTNFVDVETHTTVLPPDAEYFPWCGRVIHMRELSVQWDYGRYNGRHVAHGLTVDYGRQPGAKFRTRFLQ
;
A
#
# COMPACT_ATOMS: atom_id res chain seq x y z
N MET A 1 -7.33 -23.82 -3.85
CA MET A 1 -8.22 -24.05 -2.69
C MET A 1 -8.36 -22.78 -1.85
N VAL A 2 -9.58 -22.40 -1.45
CA VAL A 2 -9.85 -21.34 -0.47
C VAL A 2 -10.28 -21.97 0.86
N ARG A 3 -9.40 -21.84 1.87
CA ARG A 3 -9.63 -22.28 3.24
C ARG A 3 -10.34 -21.17 4.01
N LYS A 4 -11.51 -21.48 4.59
CA LYS A 4 -12.27 -20.54 5.44
C LYS A 4 -12.24 -21.02 6.88
N PHE A 5 -11.71 -20.22 7.79
CA PHE A 5 -11.60 -20.58 9.21
C PHE A 5 -12.07 -19.42 10.09
N SER A 6 -12.43 -19.72 11.33
CA SER A 6 -12.76 -18.70 12.32
C SER A 6 -11.63 -18.51 13.33
N GLN A 7 -11.43 -17.26 13.72
CA GLN A 7 -10.45 -16.84 14.70
C GLN A 7 -11.18 -16.12 15.83
N LEU A 8 -11.09 -16.66 17.03
CA LEU A 8 -11.59 -16.05 18.26
C LEU A 8 -10.41 -15.43 19.00
N GLN A 9 -10.47 -14.13 19.28
CA GLN A 9 -9.44 -13.44 20.05
C GLN A 9 -10.08 -12.75 21.24
N PHE A 10 -9.51 -12.95 22.43
CA PHE A 10 -9.91 -12.19 23.61
C PHE A 10 -9.21 -10.84 23.61
N SER A 11 -9.98 -9.76 23.54
CA SER A 11 -9.49 -8.39 23.62
C SER A 11 -10.45 -7.55 24.47
N THR A 12 -9.91 -6.69 25.33
CA THR A 12 -10.71 -5.80 26.20
C THR A 12 -11.79 -6.51 27.04
N GLY A 13 -11.52 -7.75 27.48
CA GLY A 13 -12.42 -8.53 28.34
C GLY A 13 -13.60 -9.20 27.63
N GLN A 14 -13.70 -9.11 26.30
CA GLN A 14 -14.73 -9.81 25.53
C GLN A 14 -14.11 -10.66 24.41
N PRO A 15 -14.68 -11.85 24.12
CA PRO A 15 -14.27 -12.64 22.97
C PRO A 15 -14.77 -11.98 21.68
N ARG A 16 -13.86 -11.70 20.75
CA ARG A 16 -14.18 -11.21 19.41
C ARG A 16 -13.97 -12.33 18.40
N ARG A 17 -15.04 -12.75 17.71
CA ARG A 17 -14.96 -13.70 16.60
C ARG A 17 -14.74 -12.96 15.28
N SER A 18 -13.84 -13.48 14.46
CA SER A 18 -13.59 -13.03 13.09
C SER A 18 -13.54 -14.21 12.14
N PHE A 19 -14.00 -13.99 10.91
CA PHE A 19 -13.92 -14.99 9.84
C PHE A 19 -12.75 -14.64 8.92
N ARG A 20 -11.91 -15.63 8.65
CA ARG A 20 -10.72 -15.48 7.83
C ARG A 20 -10.81 -16.42 6.64
N LYS A 21 -10.29 -15.96 5.51
CA LYS A 21 -10.16 -16.73 4.29
C LYS A 21 -8.70 -16.72 3.87
N ARG A 22 -8.20 -17.83 3.32
CA ARG A 22 -6.87 -17.93 2.74
C ARG A 22 -6.95 -18.76 1.47
N ALA A 23 -6.51 -18.17 0.36
CA ALA A 23 -6.27 -18.91 -0.87
C ALA A 23 -4.90 -19.61 -0.76
N VAL A 24 -4.85 -20.87 -1.18
CA VAL A 24 -3.61 -21.64 -1.34
C VAL A 24 -3.66 -22.40 -2.67
N PRO A 25 -2.51 -22.67 -3.29
CA PRO A 25 -2.43 -23.53 -4.46
C PRO A 25 -3.04 -24.90 -4.18
N ASP A 26 -3.51 -25.57 -5.23
CA ASP A 26 -4.17 -26.87 -5.09
C ASP A 26 -3.24 -27.94 -4.49
N TRP A 27 -1.96 -27.92 -4.87
CA TRP A 27 -0.95 -28.83 -4.36
C TRP A 27 -0.53 -28.56 -2.90
N ASP A 28 -0.97 -27.46 -2.29
CA ASP A 28 -0.70 -27.18 -0.87
C ASP A 28 -1.76 -27.85 0.03
N HIS A 29 -1.47 -29.09 0.40
CA HIS A 29 -2.29 -29.89 1.30
C HIS A 29 -1.90 -29.73 2.78
N THR A 30 -1.24 -28.63 3.17
CA THR A 30 -0.81 -28.41 4.56
C THR A 30 -2.00 -28.50 5.51
N HIS A 31 -1.96 -29.46 6.44
CA HIS A 31 -3.03 -29.68 7.42
C HIS A 31 -3.33 -28.41 8.22
N PHE A 32 -4.62 -28.15 8.52
CA PHE A 32 -5.03 -26.93 9.21
C PHE A 32 -4.30 -26.70 10.53
N MET A 33 -4.07 -27.76 11.32
CA MET A 33 -3.36 -27.65 12.61
C MET A 33 -1.93 -27.12 12.45
N THR A 34 -1.20 -27.55 11.42
CA THR A 34 0.15 -27.08 11.13
C THR A 34 0.14 -25.60 10.75
N TYR A 35 -0.81 -25.21 9.90
CA TYR A 35 -1.02 -23.82 9.52
C TYR A 35 -1.40 -22.94 10.74
N ALA A 36 -2.38 -23.40 11.53
CA ALA A 36 -2.87 -22.68 12.70
C ALA A 36 -1.76 -22.52 13.76
N ALA A 37 -0.92 -23.53 13.97
CA ALA A 37 0.23 -23.45 14.87
C ALA A 37 1.24 -22.38 14.39
N LYS A 38 1.55 -22.35 13.09
CA LYS A 38 2.44 -21.34 12.51
C LYS A 38 1.90 -19.92 12.70
N VAL A 39 0.60 -19.71 12.49
CA VAL A 39 -0.03 -18.40 12.69
C VAL A 39 -0.14 -18.04 14.17
N ALA A 40 -0.44 -19.01 15.02
CA ALA A 40 -0.56 -18.83 16.47
C ALA A 40 0.76 -18.42 17.13
N ALA A 41 1.92 -18.76 16.55
CA ALA A 41 3.24 -18.39 17.10
C ALA A 41 3.41 -16.88 17.31
N CYS A 42 2.72 -16.05 16.53
CA CYS A 42 2.78 -14.58 16.63
C CYS A 42 1.58 -13.97 17.38
N LEU A 43 0.70 -14.78 17.96
CA LEU A 43 -0.57 -14.35 18.55
C LEU A 43 -0.72 -14.88 19.97
N ARG A 44 -1.45 -14.14 20.82
CA ARG A 44 -1.77 -14.56 22.19
C ARG A 44 -3.28 -14.62 22.37
N HIS A 45 -3.73 -15.54 23.23
CA HIS A 45 -5.14 -15.70 23.60
C HIS A 45 -6.07 -15.84 22.38
N VAL A 46 -5.65 -16.66 21.41
CA VAL A 46 -6.38 -16.90 20.17
C VAL A 46 -6.80 -18.36 20.08
N ILE A 47 -8.03 -18.59 19.60
CA ILE A 47 -8.53 -19.91 19.24
C ILE A 47 -8.84 -19.89 17.75
N PHE A 48 -8.33 -20.89 17.04
CA PHE A 48 -8.64 -21.12 15.64
C PHE A 48 -9.57 -22.31 15.51
N ALA A 49 -10.62 -22.17 14.70
CA ALA A 49 -11.52 -23.27 14.36
C ALA A 49 -11.67 -23.34 12.84
N ASP A 50 -11.28 -24.48 12.28
CA ASP A 50 -11.13 -24.70 10.83
C ASP A 50 -12.43 -24.54 10.05
N GLN A 51 -13.59 -24.88 10.64
CA GLN A 51 -14.88 -24.98 9.95
C GLN A 51 -14.93 -26.04 8.82
N VAL A 52 -13.79 -26.54 8.32
CA VAL A 52 -13.67 -27.58 7.28
C VAL A 52 -14.40 -27.18 5.99
N VAL A 53 -14.46 -25.88 5.70
CA VAL A 53 -15.06 -25.34 4.49
C VAL A 53 -13.96 -24.98 3.50
N TYR A 54 -13.79 -25.86 2.52
CA TYR A 54 -12.78 -25.75 1.48
C TYR A 54 -13.46 -25.57 0.12
N GLY A 55 -13.37 -24.36 -0.42
CA GLY A 55 -13.80 -24.07 -1.79
C GLY A 55 -12.65 -24.26 -2.76
N PHE A 56 -12.96 -24.51 -4.02
CA PHE A 56 -12.01 -24.44 -5.11
C PHE A 56 -12.52 -23.38 -6.08
N ASP A 57 -11.62 -22.48 -6.45
CA ASP A 57 -11.84 -21.47 -7.48
C ASP A 57 -10.73 -21.73 -8.51
N TYR A 58 -11.08 -21.72 -9.79
CA TYR A 58 -10.10 -21.90 -10.86
C TYR A 58 -9.48 -20.56 -11.23
N MET A 59 -8.22 -20.61 -11.67
CA MET A 59 -7.51 -19.40 -12.09
C MET A 59 -8.23 -18.70 -13.24
N GLU A 60 -8.76 -19.47 -14.19
CA GLU A 60 -9.52 -18.97 -15.35
C GLU A 60 -10.73 -18.16 -14.88
N ASP A 61 -11.60 -18.72 -14.03
CA ASP A 61 -12.76 -18.00 -13.47
C ASP A 61 -12.37 -16.70 -12.74
N VAL A 62 -11.25 -16.73 -12.00
CA VAL A 62 -10.76 -15.55 -11.26
C VAL A 62 -10.21 -14.49 -12.22
N LEU A 63 -9.58 -14.90 -13.30
CA LEU A 63 -9.08 -14.00 -14.34
C LEU A 63 -10.25 -13.37 -15.11
N ASP A 64 -11.28 -14.15 -15.44
CA ASP A 64 -12.49 -13.65 -16.09
C ASP A 64 -13.21 -12.62 -15.21
N LEU A 65 -13.37 -12.90 -13.91
CA LEU A 65 -13.93 -11.93 -12.96
C LEU A 65 -13.08 -10.67 -12.80
N LEU A 66 -11.74 -10.82 -12.87
CA LEU A 66 -10.83 -9.69 -12.80
C LEU A 66 -10.94 -8.82 -14.06
N GLU A 67 -11.03 -9.45 -15.24
CA GLU A 67 -11.24 -8.78 -16.51
C GLU A 67 -12.56 -8.03 -16.53
N GLU A 68 -13.67 -8.66 -16.11
CA GLU A 68 -14.97 -8.00 -15.95
C GLU A 68 -14.87 -6.79 -15.01
N HIS A 69 -14.25 -6.94 -13.85
CA HIS A 69 -14.10 -5.85 -12.86
C HIS A 69 -13.33 -4.64 -13.41
N ILE A 70 -12.34 -4.87 -14.26
CA ILE A 70 -11.52 -3.80 -14.84
C ILE A 70 -12.20 -3.18 -16.07
N THR A 71 -12.79 -4.01 -16.93
CA THR A 71 -13.26 -3.59 -18.25
C THR A 71 -14.72 -3.15 -18.26
N ASP A 72 -15.57 -3.71 -17.42
CA ASP A 72 -17.02 -3.49 -17.42
C ASP A 72 -17.51 -2.60 -16.26
N ASN A 73 -16.63 -1.71 -15.78
CA ASN A 73 -17.00 -0.73 -14.76
C ASN A 73 -17.93 0.35 -15.33
N ILE A 74 -19.19 0.33 -14.90
CA ILE A 74 -20.22 1.32 -15.25
C ILE A 74 -20.41 2.31 -14.09
N VAL A 75 -20.25 3.60 -14.38
CA VAL A 75 -20.43 4.71 -13.43
C VAL A 75 -21.66 5.52 -13.81
N ARG A 76 -22.52 5.82 -12.84
CA ARG A 76 -23.66 6.71 -13.03
C ARG A 76 -23.34 8.12 -12.55
N ILE A 77 -23.49 9.10 -13.44
CA ILE A 77 -23.32 10.53 -13.12
C ILE A 77 -24.63 11.24 -13.48
N GLY A 78 -25.43 11.58 -12.47
CA GLY A 78 -26.77 12.12 -12.67
C GLY A 78 -27.73 11.07 -13.24
N SER A 79 -28.32 11.35 -14.41
CA SER A 79 -29.17 10.42 -15.16
C SER A 79 -28.38 9.50 -16.09
N GLU A 80 -27.14 9.86 -16.43
CA GLU A 80 -26.38 9.21 -17.49
C GLU A 80 -25.51 8.09 -16.94
N LEU A 81 -25.32 7.06 -17.77
CA LEU A 81 -24.44 5.92 -17.52
C LEU A 81 -23.22 6.02 -18.42
N TYR A 82 -22.04 5.85 -17.82
CA TYR A 82 -20.75 5.88 -18.50
C TYR A 82 -20.01 4.58 -18.22
N ARG A 83 -19.29 4.07 -19.22
CA ARG A 83 -18.34 2.98 -19.02
C ARG A 83 -16.94 3.56 -18.89
N GLN A 84 -16.22 3.19 -17.85
CA GLN A 84 -14.81 3.51 -17.73
C GLN A 84 -14.02 2.66 -18.72
N VAL A 85 -13.25 3.31 -19.57
CA VAL A 85 -12.43 2.65 -20.62
C VAL A 85 -10.94 2.78 -20.38
N VAL A 86 -10.52 3.63 -19.46
CA VAL A 86 -9.11 3.87 -19.12
C VAL A 86 -8.90 3.73 -17.61
N GLY A 87 -7.89 2.97 -17.24
CA GLY A 87 -7.42 2.80 -15.85
C GLY A 87 -8.28 1.86 -15.01
N ILE A 88 -7.88 1.73 -13.73
CA ILE A 88 -8.57 0.89 -12.74
C ILE A 88 -9.66 1.72 -12.04
N PRO A 89 -10.83 1.16 -11.72
CA PRO A 89 -11.88 1.87 -11.00
C PRO A 89 -11.40 2.44 -9.65
N GLN A 90 -11.61 3.74 -9.42
CA GLN A 90 -11.28 4.36 -8.13
C GLN A 90 -12.18 3.80 -7.02
N GLY A 91 -11.58 3.36 -5.91
CA GLY A 91 -12.29 2.66 -4.84
C GLY A 91 -12.39 1.15 -5.06
N SER A 92 -11.85 0.62 -6.17
CA SER A 92 -11.62 -0.81 -6.34
C SER A 92 -10.79 -1.35 -5.19
N VAL A 93 -11.28 -2.39 -4.52
CA VAL A 93 -10.55 -3.12 -3.46
C VAL A 93 -9.28 -3.80 -3.99
N LEU A 94 -9.18 -3.98 -5.30
CA LEU A 94 -8.04 -4.60 -5.98
C LEU A 94 -7.04 -3.57 -6.53
N SER A 95 -7.38 -2.27 -6.54
CA SER A 95 -6.55 -1.22 -7.14
C SER A 95 -5.10 -1.27 -6.65
N THR A 96 -4.89 -1.30 -5.34
CA THR A 96 -3.54 -1.38 -4.74
C THR A 96 -2.77 -2.62 -5.18
N LEU A 97 -3.44 -3.78 -5.27
CA LEU A 97 -2.79 -5.03 -5.69
C LEU A 97 -2.40 -4.98 -7.16
N LEU A 98 -3.30 -4.48 -8.02
CA LEU A 98 -3.03 -4.32 -9.45
C LEU A 98 -1.91 -3.32 -9.71
N CYS A 99 -1.89 -2.18 -9.01
CA CYS A 99 -0.77 -1.24 -9.07
C CYS A 99 0.55 -1.88 -8.59
N ALA A 100 0.50 -2.74 -7.56
CA ALA A 100 1.69 -3.46 -7.09
C ALA A 100 2.25 -4.40 -8.16
N ILE A 101 1.39 -5.14 -8.86
CA ILE A 101 1.77 -6.06 -9.94
C ILE A 101 2.34 -5.29 -11.13
N PHE A 102 1.62 -4.26 -11.57
CA PHE A 102 1.93 -3.52 -12.80
C PHE A 102 3.23 -2.74 -12.69
N TYR A 103 3.38 -1.92 -11.65
CA TYR A 103 4.62 -1.20 -11.41
C TYR A 103 5.74 -2.10 -10.89
N GLY A 104 5.40 -3.27 -10.34
CA GLY A 104 6.40 -4.29 -10.02
C GLY A 104 7.12 -4.80 -11.27
N ASP A 105 6.46 -4.81 -12.42
CA ASP A 105 7.09 -5.15 -13.69
C ASP A 105 7.95 -4.00 -14.23
N LEU A 106 7.49 -2.75 -14.14
CA LEU A 106 8.28 -1.56 -14.44
C LEU A 106 9.59 -1.55 -13.63
N GLU A 107 9.52 -1.86 -12.33
CA GLU A 107 10.71 -1.97 -11.46
C GLU A 107 11.71 -3.00 -11.99
N ARG A 108 11.23 -4.20 -12.32
CA ARG A 108 12.09 -5.29 -12.81
C ARG A 108 12.69 -5.03 -14.19
N THR A 109 11.98 -4.29 -15.04
CA THR A 109 12.38 -4.08 -16.45
C THR A 109 13.18 -2.80 -16.65
N LYS A 110 12.80 -1.69 -16.00
CA LYS A 110 13.40 -0.36 -16.19
C LYS A 110 14.33 0.04 -15.04
N LEU A 111 14.04 -0.39 -13.82
CA LEU A 111 14.74 0.06 -12.61
C LEU A 111 15.67 -1.01 -12.00
N VAL A 112 16.03 -2.06 -12.75
CA VAL A 112 16.86 -3.16 -12.24
C VAL A 112 18.19 -2.71 -11.58
N PHE A 113 18.77 -1.60 -12.04
CA PHE A 113 20.00 -1.02 -11.49
C PHE A 113 19.83 -0.50 -10.04
N THR A 114 18.60 -0.25 -9.59
CA THR A 114 18.35 0.17 -8.20
C THR A 114 18.52 -0.97 -7.20
N ALA A 115 18.69 -2.21 -7.67
CA ALA A 115 18.88 -3.39 -6.83
C ALA A 115 20.31 -3.55 -6.28
N ASP A 116 21.24 -2.65 -6.64
CA ASP A 116 22.60 -2.68 -6.09
C ASP A 116 22.58 -2.56 -4.55
N PRO A 117 23.45 -3.28 -3.82
CA PRO A 117 23.38 -3.33 -2.35
C PRO A 117 23.52 -2.00 -1.60
N GLY A 118 24.11 -0.97 -2.25
CA GLY A 118 24.23 0.38 -1.69
C GLY A 118 23.01 1.27 -1.91
N ASN A 119 21.99 0.77 -2.61
CA ASN A 119 20.81 1.50 -3.00
C ASN A 119 19.57 1.00 -2.26
N VAL A 120 18.58 1.88 -2.13
CA VAL A 120 17.25 1.54 -1.63
C VAL A 120 16.20 2.17 -2.53
N LEU A 121 15.39 1.34 -3.17
CA LEU A 121 14.18 1.76 -3.86
C LEU A 121 12.97 1.43 -2.99
N LEU A 122 12.16 2.45 -2.70
CA LEU A 122 10.89 2.32 -2.02
C LEU A 122 9.78 2.77 -2.96
N ARG A 123 8.66 2.04 -2.91
CA ARG A 123 7.43 2.43 -3.59
C ARG A 123 6.24 2.23 -2.69
N PHE A 124 5.34 3.20 -2.68
CA PHE A 124 4.03 3.08 -2.09
C PHE A 124 2.97 3.44 -3.12
N VAL A 125 2.33 2.42 -3.69
CA VAL A 125 1.41 2.57 -4.83
C VAL A 125 2.12 3.19 -6.03
N ASP A 126 1.93 4.49 -6.25
CA ASP A 126 2.47 5.34 -7.32
C ASP A 126 3.62 6.24 -6.86
N ASP A 127 3.80 6.44 -5.55
CA ASP A 127 4.88 7.25 -5.00
C ASP A 127 6.19 6.46 -4.90
N TYR A 128 7.22 6.90 -5.62
CA TYR A 128 8.57 6.35 -5.55
C TYR A 128 9.51 7.20 -4.69
N LEU A 129 10.45 6.53 -4.01
CA LEU A 129 11.60 7.14 -3.36
C LEU A 129 12.83 6.30 -3.63
N PHE A 130 13.86 6.91 -4.21
CA PHE A 130 15.14 6.28 -4.45
C PHE A 130 16.23 6.94 -3.60
N ILE A 131 16.94 6.12 -2.82
CA ILE A 131 18.02 6.55 -1.93
C ILE A 131 19.31 5.85 -2.37
N THR A 132 20.35 6.64 -2.62
CA THR A 132 21.66 6.14 -3.05
C THR A 132 22.76 7.11 -2.60
N THR A 133 23.98 6.61 -2.46
CA THR A 133 25.19 7.44 -2.28
C THR A 133 25.83 7.84 -3.62
N ASP A 134 25.40 7.28 -4.74
CA ASP A 134 25.88 7.63 -6.08
C ASP A 134 24.91 8.57 -6.79
N VAL A 135 25.33 9.83 -6.96
CA VAL A 135 24.53 10.84 -7.68
C VAL A 135 24.26 10.44 -9.13
N THR A 136 25.12 9.65 -9.75
CA THR A 136 24.94 9.18 -11.14
C THR A 136 23.76 8.21 -11.22
N ALA A 137 23.65 7.27 -10.28
CA ALA A 137 22.49 6.40 -10.14
C ALA A 137 21.21 7.21 -9.86
N ALA A 138 21.27 8.24 -9.01
CA ALA A 138 20.13 9.11 -8.73
C ALA A 138 19.64 9.86 -9.97
N ARG A 139 20.56 10.41 -10.78
CA ARG A 139 20.22 11.06 -12.07
C ARG A 139 19.65 10.07 -13.07
N LYS A 140 20.22 8.86 -13.14
CA LYS A 140 19.69 7.79 -14.00
C LYS A 140 18.26 7.43 -13.62
N PHE A 141 17.98 7.29 -12.33
CA PHE A 141 16.62 7.05 -11.82
C PHE A 141 15.68 8.18 -12.25
N LEU A 142 16.07 9.43 -11.98
CA LEU A 142 15.29 10.61 -12.33
C LEU A 142 14.96 10.65 -13.84
N SER A 143 15.97 10.47 -14.69
CA SER A 143 15.82 10.46 -16.15
C SER A 143 14.86 9.35 -16.62
N ILE A 144 15.00 8.13 -16.10
CA ILE A 144 14.11 7.02 -16.49
C ILE A 144 12.66 7.33 -16.08
N MET A 145 12.44 7.84 -14.87
CA MET A 145 11.08 8.17 -14.40
C MET A 145 10.46 9.32 -15.22
N HIS A 146 11.22 10.37 -15.54
CA HIS A 146 10.73 11.53 -16.30
C HIS A 146 10.50 11.24 -17.79
N GLN A 147 11.13 10.21 -18.37
CA GLN A 147 10.77 9.74 -19.71
C GLN A 147 9.29 9.33 -19.81
N GLY A 148 8.68 8.98 -18.66
CA GLY A 148 7.33 8.46 -18.59
C GLY A 148 7.27 7.05 -19.18
N HIS A 149 6.28 6.29 -18.73
CA HIS A 149 6.04 4.95 -19.25
C HIS A 149 4.56 4.80 -19.59
N PRO A 150 4.13 5.26 -20.79
CA PRO A 150 2.74 5.19 -21.22
C PRO A 150 2.19 3.76 -21.22
N GLU A 151 3.04 2.77 -21.48
CA GLU A 151 2.67 1.35 -21.41
C GLU A 151 2.25 0.93 -20.00
N TYR A 152 2.71 1.66 -18.97
CA TYR A 152 2.28 1.50 -17.58
C TYR A 152 1.32 2.59 -17.09
N GLY A 153 0.81 3.45 -17.97
CA GLY A 153 0.04 4.64 -17.57
C GLY A 153 0.80 5.55 -16.59
N CYS A 154 2.14 5.45 -16.56
CA CYS A 154 3.00 6.19 -15.65
C CYS A 154 3.40 7.51 -16.31
N ILE A 155 2.89 8.61 -15.76
CA ILE A 155 3.24 9.96 -16.19
C ILE A 155 3.67 10.72 -14.93
N ILE A 156 4.91 11.18 -14.90
CA ILE A 156 5.48 11.88 -13.75
C ILE A 156 5.10 13.35 -13.79
N ALA A 157 4.54 13.82 -12.69
CA ALA A 157 4.27 15.23 -12.45
C ALA A 157 5.57 15.92 -12.03
N GLU A 158 6.22 16.63 -12.94
CA GLU A 158 7.52 17.27 -12.70
C GLU A 158 7.50 18.22 -11.49
N GLU A 159 6.38 18.91 -11.29
CA GLU A 159 6.18 19.83 -10.16
C GLU A 159 6.14 19.14 -8.80
N LYS A 160 5.89 17.83 -8.78
CA LYS A 160 5.88 17.00 -7.57
C LYS A 160 7.18 16.23 -7.38
N THR A 161 8.06 16.20 -8.39
CA THR A 161 9.36 15.57 -8.26
C THR A 161 10.24 16.40 -7.34
N LEU A 162 10.68 15.77 -6.25
CA LEU A 162 11.53 16.39 -5.25
C LEU A 162 12.91 15.73 -5.26
N THR A 163 13.98 16.52 -5.27
CA THR A 163 15.37 16.05 -5.20
C THR A 163 16.15 16.80 -4.13
N ASN A 164 17.22 16.19 -3.61
CA ASN A 164 18.19 16.86 -2.73
C ASN A 164 19.49 17.24 -3.47
N PHE A 165 19.49 17.12 -4.80
CA PHE A 165 20.57 17.50 -5.69
C PHE A 165 20.00 18.25 -6.89
N VAL A 166 20.84 19.09 -7.50
CA VAL A 166 20.50 19.81 -8.74
C VAL A 166 20.76 18.91 -9.93
N ASP A 167 19.75 18.73 -10.77
CA ASP A 167 19.86 18.12 -12.08
C ASP A 167 19.80 19.21 -13.17
N VAL A 168 20.61 19.04 -14.22
CA VAL A 168 20.72 20.03 -15.31
C VAL A 168 19.74 19.70 -16.44
N GLU A 169 19.37 18.43 -16.58
CA GLU A 169 18.57 17.92 -17.69
C GLU A 169 17.07 17.93 -17.36
N THR A 170 16.73 17.80 -16.08
CA THR A 170 15.36 17.63 -15.60
C THR A 170 14.97 18.75 -14.65
N HIS A 171 13.83 19.39 -14.88
CA HIS A 171 13.29 20.38 -13.95
C HIS A 171 12.63 19.68 -12.76
N THR A 172 13.27 19.79 -11.59
CA THR A 172 12.75 19.25 -10.32
C THR A 172 12.62 20.35 -9.28
N THR A 173 11.75 20.10 -8.30
CA THR A 173 11.80 20.87 -7.05
C THR A 173 12.99 20.39 -6.25
N VAL A 174 13.98 21.26 -6.03
CA VAL A 174 15.16 20.94 -5.22
C VAL A 174 14.91 21.39 -3.79
N LEU A 175 15.17 20.51 -2.82
CA LEU A 175 15.14 20.86 -1.40
C LEU A 175 16.13 21.99 -1.08
N PRO A 176 15.83 22.85 -0.09
CA PRO A 176 16.77 23.85 0.39
C PRO A 176 18.12 23.22 0.77
N PRO A 177 19.26 23.91 0.55
CA PRO A 177 20.58 23.37 0.87
C PRO A 177 20.79 23.00 2.35
N ASP A 178 20.04 23.63 3.24
CA ASP A 178 20.02 23.42 4.70
C ASP A 178 18.96 22.41 5.15
N ALA A 179 18.18 21.84 4.23
CA ALA A 179 17.22 20.80 4.57
C ALA A 179 17.94 19.53 5.02
N GLU A 180 17.63 19.05 6.21
CA GLU A 180 18.15 17.79 6.75
C GLU A 180 17.23 16.60 6.46
N TYR A 181 15.97 16.88 6.11
CA TYR A 181 14.90 15.90 6.04
C TYR A 181 14.29 15.82 4.63
N PHE A 182 14.06 14.61 4.15
CA PHE A 182 13.35 14.32 2.92
C PHE A 182 11.93 13.81 3.21
N PRO A 183 10.87 14.47 2.70
CA PRO A 183 9.49 14.05 2.91
C PRO A 183 9.09 12.90 1.97
N TRP A 184 8.40 11.89 2.50
CA TRP A 184 7.82 10.81 1.70
C TRP A 184 6.65 10.14 2.43
N CYS A 185 5.50 10.02 1.76
CA CYS A 185 4.31 9.31 2.25
C CYS A 185 3.86 9.68 3.69
N GLY A 186 3.90 10.97 4.02
CA GLY A 186 3.53 11.46 5.35
C GLY A 186 4.58 11.19 6.44
N ARG A 187 5.81 10.87 6.05
CA ARG A 187 6.96 10.77 6.94
C ARG A 187 8.03 11.74 6.46
N VAL A 188 8.98 12.04 7.32
CA VAL A 188 10.23 12.68 6.92
C VAL A 188 11.41 11.82 7.35
N ILE A 189 12.41 11.76 6.49
CA ILE A 189 13.59 10.89 6.62
C ILE A 189 14.81 11.78 6.74
N HIS A 190 15.56 11.66 7.83
CA HIS A 190 16.80 12.41 7.99
C HIS A 190 17.85 11.90 6.98
N MET A 191 18.34 12.75 6.09
CA MET A 191 19.13 12.31 4.91
C MET A 191 20.52 11.77 5.25
N ARG A 192 21.05 12.03 6.47
CA ARG A 192 22.33 11.48 6.96
C ARG A 192 22.16 10.27 7.88
N GLU A 193 21.39 10.42 8.95
CA GLU A 193 21.17 9.38 9.97
C GLU A 193 20.16 8.31 9.57
N LEU A 194 19.33 8.57 8.54
CA LEU A 194 18.22 7.71 8.11
C LEU A 194 17.16 7.46 9.20
N SER A 195 17.12 8.32 10.23
CA SER A 195 16.04 8.31 11.21
C SER A 195 14.73 8.76 10.55
N VAL A 196 13.63 8.08 10.89
CA VAL A 196 12.31 8.29 10.29
C VAL A 196 11.36 8.80 11.35
N GLN A 197 10.68 9.91 11.04
CA GLN A 197 9.68 10.51 11.93
C GLN A 197 8.40 10.88 11.15
N TRP A 198 7.32 11.13 11.89
CA TRP A 198 6.08 11.61 11.30
C TRP A 198 6.25 13.06 10.84
N ASP A 199 5.75 13.38 9.65
CA ASP A 199 5.64 14.77 9.21
C ASP A 199 4.49 15.43 9.96
N TYR A 200 4.78 16.10 11.08
CA TYR A 200 3.78 16.94 11.77
C TYR A 200 3.66 18.34 11.17
N GLY A 201 4.63 18.77 10.35
CA GLY A 201 4.63 20.06 9.68
C GLY A 201 3.42 20.25 8.78
N ARG A 202 2.90 19.15 8.18
CA ARG A 202 1.67 19.18 7.38
C ARG A 202 0.42 19.68 8.10
N TYR A 203 0.40 19.67 9.43
CA TYR A 203 -0.72 20.16 10.25
C TYR A 203 -0.58 21.64 10.61
N ASN A 204 0.56 22.27 10.32
CA ASN A 204 0.77 23.67 10.61
C ASN A 204 -0.28 24.53 9.89
N GLY A 205 -0.92 25.43 10.62
CA GLY A 205 -2.01 26.27 10.10
C GLY A 205 -3.32 25.53 9.78
N ARG A 206 -3.42 24.22 10.04
CA ARG A 206 -4.66 23.44 9.84
C ARG A 206 -5.40 23.24 11.16
N HIS A 207 -6.72 23.36 11.13
CA HIS A 207 -7.54 23.12 12.32
C HIS A 207 -7.57 21.62 12.65
N VAL A 208 -7.04 21.25 13.82
CA VAL A 208 -6.88 19.84 14.25
C VAL A 208 -8.20 19.07 14.21
N ALA A 209 -9.34 19.72 14.47
CA ALA A 209 -10.63 19.04 14.44
C ALA A 209 -10.98 18.42 13.08
N HIS A 210 -10.42 18.91 11.96
CA HIS A 210 -10.65 18.30 10.64
C HIS A 210 -9.97 16.92 10.50
N GLY A 211 -8.98 16.62 11.34
CA GLY A 211 -8.31 15.31 11.36
C GLY A 211 -8.86 14.35 12.42
N LEU A 212 -9.86 14.76 13.21
CA LEU A 212 -10.38 13.99 14.34
C LEU A 212 -11.80 13.50 14.06
N THR A 213 -12.02 12.19 14.16
CA THR A 213 -13.38 11.61 14.21
C THR A 213 -13.79 11.41 15.66
N VAL A 214 -14.75 12.21 16.13
CA VAL A 214 -15.32 12.11 17.49
C VAL A 214 -16.55 11.21 17.47
N ASP A 215 -16.60 10.24 18.38
CA ASP A 215 -17.71 9.30 18.51
C ASP A 215 -18.64 9.74 19.65
N TYR A 216 -19.91 9.99 19.34
CA TYR A 216 -20.94 10.44 20.28
C TYR A 216 -21.78 9.29 20.87
N GLY A 217 -21.20 8.10 20.98
CA GLY A 217 -21.89 6.92 21.51
C GLY A 217 -22.21 6.97 23.00
N ARG A 218 -23.09 6.06 23.44
CA ARG A 218 -23.59 5.95 24.83
C ARG A 218 -22.55 5.56 25.89
N GLN A 219 -21.32 5.24 25.49
CA GLN A 219 -20.24 4.82 26.39
C GLN A 219 -18.94 5.60 26.09
N PRO A 220 -18.94 6.94 26.26
CA PRO A 220 -17.82 7.78 25.87
C PRO A 220 -16.54 7.41 26.62
N GLY A 221 -16.63 7.11 27.92
CA GLY A 221 -15.46 6.73 28.74
C GLY A 221 -14.80 5.42 28.30
N ALA A 222 -15.60 4.40 27.95
CA ALA A 222 -15.06 3.12 27.46
C ALA A 222 -14.39 3.29 26.08
N LYS A 223 -15.01 4.04 25.17
CA LYS A 223 -14.45 4.32 23.84
C LYS A 223 -13.20 5.18 23.91
N PHE A 224 -13.17 6.18 24.79
CA PHE A 224 -12.00 7.01 25.04
C PHE A 224 -10.84 6.17 25.56
N ARG A 225 -11.09 5.32 26.57
CA ARG A 225 -10.08 4.39 27.10
C ARG A 225 -9.53 3.47 26.01
N THR A 226 -10.38 2.89 25.17
CA THR A 226 -9.93 2.02 24.08
C THR A 226 -9.11 2.77 23.03
N ARG A 227 -9.47 4.02 22.67
CA ARG A 227 -8.73 4.81 21.68
C ARG A 227 -7.38 5.32 22.18
N PHE A 228 -7.25 5.62 23.48
CA PHE A 228 -6.00 6.13 24.06
C PHE A 228 -5.01 5.04 24.48
N LEU A 229 -5.47 3.79 24.59
CA LEU A 229 -4.63 2.63 24.94
C LEU A 229 -4.26 1.75 23.74
N GLN A 230 -4.64 2.14 22.52
CA GLN A 230 -4.20 1.52 21.25
C GLN A 230 -3.01 2.28 20.69
#